data_AF-A0A0A2EQY5-F1
#
_entry.id   AF-A0A0A2EQY5-F1
#
_cell.length_a   1.000
_cell.length_b   1.000
_cell.length_c   1.000
_cell.angle_alpha   90.00
_cell.angle_beta   90.00
_cell.angle_gamma   90.00
#
_symmetry.space_group_name_H-M   'P 1'
#
loop_
_entity.id
_entity.type
_entity.pdbx_description
1 polymer ?
#
loop_
_entity_poly.entity_id
_entity_poly.type
_entity_poly.pdbx_seq_one_letter_code
_entity_poly.pdbx_strand_id
1 'polypeptide(L)'
;MNSNKGKKQNIEEIRRELKKFIGHFSVLVLLSFGVVYLFWVSYDCQCTNIQKDVIAYKEILNKQQVLSSKLDTIYYRMSLLNTDKVRNNMFLGDYISKNIQDFRKAIGEDSIAEFKHYYFFITQIDSLLSLKNEIVSITNREQHILKDLNECINRITKIDQELSKTPSLGFQSR
;
A
#
# COMPACT_ATOMS: atom_id res chain seq x y z
N MET A 1 -21.78 -91.73 37.30
CA MET A 1 -21.26 -90.39 37.67
C MET A 1 -20.34 -89.86 36.55
N ASN A 2 -20.82 -89.02 35.61
CA ASN A 2 -19.92 -88.20 34.77
C ASN A 2 -20.57 -86.99 34.05
N SER A 3 -21.79 -86.56 34.41
CA SER A 3 -22.48 -85.47 33.67
C SER A 3 -21.95 -84.06 34.03
N ASN A 4 -21.39 -83.86 35.24
CA ASN A 4 -20.97 -82.54 35.71
C ASN A 4 -19.61 -82.05 35.17
N LYS A 5 -18.71 -82.94 34.74
CA LYS A 5 -17.41 -82.55 34.18
C LYS A 5 -17.55 -81.90 32.80
N GLY A 6 -18.37 -82.46 31.91
CA GLY A 6 -18.63 -81.90 30.58
C GLY A 6 -19.33 -80.53 30.60
N LYS A 7 -20.24 -80.30 31.57
CA LYS A 7 -20.89 -78.98 31.75
C LYS A 7 -19.92 -77.91 32.23
N LYS A 8 -19.01 -78.22 33.17
CA LYS A 8 -17.99 -77.27 33.64
C LYS A 8 -16.97 -76.93 32.55
N GLN A 9 -16.55 -77.90 31.75
CA GLN A 9 -15.57 -77.68 30.68
C GLN A 9 -16.13 -76.79 29.56
N ASN A 10 -17.41 -76.96 29.21
CA ASN A 10 -18.13 -76.08 28.27
C ASN A 10 -18.21 -74.63 28.76
N ILE A 11 -18.46 -74.41 30.05
CA ILE A 11 -18.57 -73.05 30.61
C ILE A 11 -17.22 -72.30 30.54
N GLU A 12 -16.11 -72.99 30.83
CA GLU A 12 -14.78 -72.38 30.75
C GLU A 12 -14.36 -72.09 29.30
N GLU A 13 -14.74 -72.94 28.36
CA GLU A 13 -14.53 -72.73 26.92
C GLU A 13 -15.34 -71.54 26.41
N ILE A 14 -16.62 -71.44 26.79
CA ILE A 14 -17.49 -70.29 26.47
C ILE A 14 -16.91 -68.99 27.07
N ARG A 15 -16.43 -69.00 28.31
CA ARG A 15 -15.78 -67.82 28.92
C ARG A 15 -14.51 -67.40 28.20
N ARG A 16 -13.72 -68.36 27.71
CA ARG A 16 -12.49 -68.09 26.95
C ARG A 16 -12.80 -67.43 25.61
N GLU A 17 -13.78 -67.96 24.88
CA GLU A 17 -14.20 -67.37 23.60
C GLU A 17 -14.87 -66.00 23.79
N LEU A 18 -15.67 -65.82 24.84
CA LEU A 18 -16.24 -64.52 25.20
C LEU A 18 -15.16 -63.47 25.50
N LYS A 19 -14.08 -63.84 26.21
CA LYS A 19 -12.95 -62.92 26.46
C LYS A 19 -12.22 -62.53 25.18
N LYS A 20 -12.02 -63.45 24.24
CA LYS A 20 -11.43 -63.13 22.92
C LYS A 20 -12.33 -62.17 22.15
N PHE A 21 -13.64 -62.43 22.13
CA PHE A 21 -14.62 -61.56 21.50
C PHE A 21 -14.59 -60.15 22.11
N ILE A 22 -14.58 -60.04 23.44
CA ILE A 22 -14.48 -58.73 24.12
C ILE A 22 -13.20 -57.99 23.75
N GLY A 23 -12.07 -58.70 23.61
CA GLY A 23 -10.80 -58.10 23.20
C GLY A 23 -10.86 -57.55 21.79
N HIS A 24 -11.31 -58.36 20.82
CA HIS A 24 -11.45 -57.92 19.42
C HIS A 24 -12.47 -56.79 19.28
N PHE A 25 -13.60 -56.88 19.99
CA PHE A 25 -14.63 -55.83 20.00
C PHE A 25 -14.08 -54.53 20.58
N SER A 26 -13.33 -54.58 21.69
CA SER A 26 -12.74 -53.39 22.30
C SER A 26 -11.72 -52.72 21.39
N VAL A 27 -10.88 -53.50 20.67
CA VAL A 27 -9.94 -52.94 19.68
C VAL A 27 -10.69 -52.25 18.55
N LEU A 28 -11.77 -52.87 18.04
CA LEU A 28 -12.57 -52.31 16.95
C LEU A 28 -13.24 -50.99 17.36
N VAL A 29 -13.77 -50.94 18.59
CA VAL A 29 -14.35 -49.72 19.18
C VAL A 29 -13.29 -48.63 19.32
N LEU A 30 -12.13 -48.93 19.92
CA LEU A 30 -11.05 -47.96 20.09
C LEU A 30 -10.53 -47.43 18.76
N LEU A 31 -10.40 -48.29 17.75
CA LEU A 31 -9.99 -47.89 16.41
C LEU A 31 -11.02 -46.96 15.78
N SER A 32 -12.31 -47.29 15.89
CA SER A 32 -13.40 -46.46 15.37
C SER A 32 -13.45 -45.09 16.04
N PHE A 33 -13.38 -45.02 17.37
CA PHE A 33 -13.31 -43.77 18.12
C PHE A 33 -12.02 -42.99 17.83
N GLY A 34 -10.89 -43.69 17.62
CA GLY A 34 -9.60 -43.07 17.30
C GLY A 34 -9.64 -42.29 15.99
N VAL A 35 -10.28 -42.83 14.95
CA VAL A 35 -10.43 -42.12 13.66
C VAL A 35 -11.25 -40.83 13.83
N VAL A 36 -12.37 -40.91 14.56
CA VAL A 36 -13.22 -39.72 14.82
C VAL A 36 -12.47 -38.68 15.66
N TYR A 37 -11.72 -39.12 16.67
CA TYR A 37 -10.91 -38.25 17.50
C TYR A 37 -9.82 -37.52 16.71
N LEU A 38 -9.08 -38.24 15.87
CA LEU A 38 -8.05 -37.64 15.00
C LEU A 38 -8.66 -36.65 14.00
N PHE A 39 -9.85 -36.96 13.47
CA PHE A 39 -10.58 -36.02 12.61
C PHE A 39 -10.94 -34.74 13.36
N TRP A 40 -11.44 -34.86 14.59
CA TRP A 40 -11.79 -33.70 15.40
C TRP A 40 -10.57 -32.82 15.74
N VAL A 41 -9.46 -33.43 16.15
CA VAL A 41 -8.21 -32.70 16.43
C VAL A 41 -7.68 -32.02 15.16
N SER A 42 -7.73 -32.70 14.02
CA SER A 42 -7.31 -32.12 12.74
C SER A 42 -8.21 -30.95 12.34
N TYR A 43 -9.52 -31.08 12.54
CA TYR A 43 -10.49 -30.02 12.26
C TYR A 43 -10.24 -28.78 13.12
N ASP A 44 -10.03 -28.95 14.43
CA ASP A 44 -9.77 -27.84 15.36
C ASP A 44 -8.47 -27.08 15.01
N CYS A 45 -7.41 -27.83 14.71
CA CYS A 45 -6.14 -27.27 14.25
C CYS A 45 -6.29 -26.49 12.94
N GLN A 46 -6.99 -27.07 11.95
CA GLN A 46 -7.25 -26.42 10.67
C GLN A 46 -8.10 -25.16 10.83
N CYS A 47 -9.16 -25.21 11.63
CA CYS A 47 -10.04 -24.07 11.87
C CYS A 47 -9.26 -22.90 12.51
N THR A 48 -8.42 -23.20 13.49
CA THR A 48 -7.57 -22.21 14.16
C THR A 48 -6.57 -21.57 13.20
N ASN A 49 -5.93 -22.36 12.34
CA ASN A 49 -4.97 -21.85 11.35
C ASN A 49 -5.68 -20.99 10.28
N ILE A 50 -6.81 -21.45 9.76
CA ILE A 50 -7.63 -20.68 8.81
C ILE A 50 -8.08 -19.36 9.44
N GLN A 51 -8.49 -19.36 10.71
CA GLN A 51 -8.88 -18.13 11.38
C GLN A 51 -7.72 -17.13 11.50
N LYS A 52 -6.50 -17.61 11.80
CA LYS A 52 -5.29 -16.77 11.83
C LYS A 52 -4.99 -16.18 10.45
N ASP A 53 -5.03 -17.02 9.41
CA ASP A 53 -4.79 -16.59 8.04
C ASP A 53 -5.84 -15.55 7.61
N VAL A 54 -7.12 -15.78 7.91
CA VAL A 54 -8.21 -14.82 7.61
C VAL A 54 -7.99 -13.49 8.30
N ILE A 55 -7.51 -13.47 9.54
CA ILE A 55 -7.21 -12.22 10.26
C ILE A 55 -6.04 -11.49 9.57
N ALA A 56 -4.94 -12.19 9.27
CA ALA A 56 -3.80 -11.61 8.58
C ALA A 56 -4.18 -11.05 7.20
N TYR A 57 -4.96 -11.80 6.42
CA TYR A 57 -5.48 -11.35 5.13
C TYR A 57 -6.38 -10.12 5.24
N LYS A 58 -7.27 -10.07 6.25
CA LYS A 58 -8.12 -8.90 6.50
C LYS A 58 -7.30 -7.66 6.84
N GLU A 59 -6.22 -7.81 7.61
CA GLU A 59 -5.33 -6.71 7.95
C GLU A 59 -4.65 -6.14 6.69
N ILE A 60 -4.10 -7.00 5.84
CA ILE A 60 -3.49 -6.62 4.55
C ILE A 60 -4.53 -5.94 3.65
N LEU A 61 -5.74 -6.48 3.54
CA LEU A 61 -6.81 -5.94 2.71
C LEU A 61 -7.27 -4.55 3.19
N ASN A 62 -7.45 -4.37 4.50
CA ASN A 62 -7.81 -3.09 5.08
C ASN A 62 -6.72 -2.04 4.81
N LYS A 63 -5.45 -2.43 4.98
CA LYS A 63 -4.31 -1.57 4.65
C LYS A 63 -4.31 -1.20 3.16
N GLN A 64 -4.54 -2.17 2.27
CA GLN A 64 -4.66 -1.94 0.83
C GLN A 64 -5.75 -0.93 0.50
N GLN A 65 -6.93 -1.04 1.11
CA GLN A 65 -8.04 -0.12 0.84
C GLN A 65 -7.70 1.32 1.24
N VAL A 66 -7.05 1.50 2.41
CA VAL A 66 -6.58 2.82 2.86
C VAL A 66 -5.51 3.38 1.92
N LEU A 67 -4.55 2.55 1.50
CA LEU A 67 -3.51 2.95 0.55
C LEU A 67 -4.13 3.34 -0.79
N SER A 68 -5.04 2.54 -1.36
CA SER A 68 -5.71 2.85 -2.63
C SER A 68 -6.40 4.23 -2.59
N SER A 69 -7.17 4.51 -1.54
CA SER A 69 -7.86 5.80 -1.40
C SER A 69 -6.90 6.98 -1.31
N LYS A 70 -5.80 6.84 -0.56
CA LYS A 70 -4.74 7.86 -0.49
C LYS A 70 -4.07 8.06 -1.84
N LEU A 71 -3.82 6.98 -2.58
CA LEU A 71 -3.21 7.05 -3.89
C LEU A 71 -4.07 7.78 -4.91
N ASP A 72 -5.37 7.47 -4.95
CA ASP A 72 -6.33 8.16 -5.82
C ASP A 72 -6.38 9.66 -5.53
N THR A 73 -6.31 10.02 -4.25
CA THR A 73 -6.25 11.42 -3.81
C THR A 73 -4.98 12.12 -4.30
N ILE A 74 -3.82 11.46 -4.20
CA ILE A 74 -2.54 11.98 -4.71
C ILE A 74 -2.61 12.15 -6.23
N TYR A 75 -3.11 11.14 -6.94
CA TYR A 75 -3.24 11.17 -8.40
C TYR A 75 -4.18 12.28 -8.87
N TYR A 76 -5.34 12.44 -8.23
CA TYR A 76 -6.29 13.51 -8.53
C TYR A 76 -5.65 14.90 -8.34
N ARG A 77 -4.92 15.11 -7.26
CA ARG A 77 -4.21 16.39 -7.00
C ARG A 77 -3.10 16.63 -8.01
N MET A 78 -2.39 15.58 -8.42
CA MET A 78 -1.38 15.67 -9.48
C MET A 78 -2.00 16.05 -10.84
N SER A 79 -3.19 15.52 -11.15
CA SER A 79 -3.96 15.91 -12.33
C SER A 79 -4.33 17.40 -12.29
N LEU A 80 -4.77 17.91 -11.14
CA LEU A 80 -5.07 19.33 -10.94
C LEU A 80 -3.84 20.23 -11.15
N LEU A 81 -2.67 19.81 -10.65
CA LEU A 81 -1.39 20.51 -10.85
C LEU A 81 -1.05 20.69 -12.33
N ASN A 82 -1.49 19.78 -13.20
CA ASN A 82 -1.23 19.87 -14.63
C ASN A 82 -2.22 20.79 -15.38
N THR A 83 -3.30 21.23 -14.75
CA THR A 83 -4.35 22.03 -15.42
C THR A 83 -4.18 23.54 -15.28
N ASP A 84 -3.19 24.03 -14.52
CA ASP A 84 -3.00 25.45 -14.17
C ASP A 84 -4.25 26.16 -13.61
N LYS A 85 -5.28 25.40 -13.23
CA LYS A 85 -6.55 25.90 -12.68
C LYS A 85 -6.45 26.31 -11.21
N VAL A 86 -5.28 26.14 -10.60
CA VAL A 86 -5.07 26.37 -9.17
C VAL A 86 -4.21 27.61 -8.98
N ARG A 87 -4.69 28.56 -8.17
CA ARG A 87 -4.03 29.86 -7.93
C ARG A 87 -2.58 29.77 -7.44
N ASN A 88 -2.19 28.64 -6.85
CA ASN A 88 -0.83 28.45 -6.33
C ASN A 88 -0.37 26.99 -6.55
N ASN A 89 0.26 26.76 -7.71
CA ASN A 89 0.83 25.47 -8.07
C ASN A 89 1.97 25.04 -7.12
N MET A 90 2.71 25.99 -6.54
CA MET A 90 3.82 25.69 -5.63
C MET A 90 3.33 25.09 -4.31
N PHE A 91 2.28 25.67 -3.71
CA PHE A 91 1.67 25.14 -2.48
C PHE A 91 1.05 23.75 -2.71
N LEU A 92 0.42 23.54 -3.88
CA LEU A 92 -0.14 22.24 -4.22
C LEU A 92 0.96 21.19 -4.39
N GLY A 93 2.09 21.54 -5.00
CA GLY A 93 3.26 20.67 -5.13
C GLY A 93 3.84 20.23 -3.78
N ASP A 94 4.07 21.17 -2.86
CA ASP A 94 4.54 20.86 -1.49
C ASP A 94 3.57 19.95 -0.74
N TYR A 95 2.27 20.23 -0.88
CA TYR A 95 1.25 19.42 -0.28
C TYR A 95 1.23 18.00 -0.85
N ILE A 96 1.34 17.82 -2.17
CA ILE A 96 1.44 16.49 -2.80
C ILE A 96 2.69 15.75 -2.30
N SER A 97 3.85 16.42 -2.23
CA SER A 97 5.10 15.85 -1.73
C SER A 97 4.96 15.35 -0.29
N LYS A 98 4.31 16.13 0.59
CA LYS A 98 4.02 15.70 1.96
C LYS A 98 3.09 14.47 2.00
N ASN A 99 2.04 14.44 1.18
CA ASN A 99 1.15 13.28 1.09
C ASN A 99 1.88 12.03 0.57
N ILE A 100 2.84 12.18 -0.35
CA ILE A 100 3.71 11.10 -0.82
C ILE A 100 4.59 10.56 0.32
N GLN A 101 5.19 11.44 1.12
CA GLN A 101 5.97 11.01 2.29
C GLN A 101 5.11 10.31 3.33
N ASP A 102 3.93 10.83 3.61
CA ASP A 102 2.97 10.20 4.53
C ASP A 102 2.47 8.85 4.00
N PHE A 103 2.33 8.71 2.67
CA PHE A 103 2.03 7.43 2.03
C PHE A 103 3.16 6.41 2.20
N ARG A 104 4.42 6.82 2.00
CA ARG A 104 5.59 5.96 2.23
C ARG A 104 5.67 5.51 3.70
N LYS A 105 5.41 6.41 4.65
CA LYS A 105 5.32 6.07 6.07
C LYS A 105 4.18 5.10 6.38
N ALA A 106 3.04 5.24 5.71
CA ALA A 106 1.90 4.35 5.88
C ALA A 106 2.13 2.93 5.32
N ILE A 107 2.97 2.78 4.28
CA ILE A 107 3.44 1.45 3.86
C ILE A 107 4.29 0.84 4.99
N GLY A 108 5.25 1.60 5.54
CA GLY A 108 6.18 1.11 6.56
C GLY A 108 7.24 0.18 5.96
N GLU A 109 8.44 0.14 6.56
CA GLU A 109 9.59 -0.60 6.00
C GLU A 109 9.31 -2.11 5.88
N ASP A 110 8.56 -2.67 6.83
CA ASP A 110 8.25 -4.10 6.88
C ASP A 110 7.22 -4.56 5.82
N SER A 111 6.33 -3.67 5.36
CA SER A 111 5.31 -4.02 4.36
C SER A 111 5.68 -3.61 2.93
N ILE A 112 6.93 -3.22 2.66
CA ILE A 112 7.38 -2.90 1.30
C ILE A 112 7.28 -4.13 0.38
N ALA A 113 7.54 -5.33 0.91
CA ALA A 113 7.42 -6.57 0.16
C ALA A 113 5.96 -6.84 -0.28
N GLU A 114 5.00 -6.59 0.61
CA GLU A 114 3.57 -6.80 0.39
C GLU A 114 2.96 -5.75 -0.55
N PHE A 115 3.45 -4.51 -0.50
CA PHE A 115 2.91 -3.37 -1.27
C PHE A 115 3.90 -2.83 -2.32
N LYS A 116 4.77 -3.68 -2.87
CA LYS A 116 5.82 -3.29 -3.83
C LYS A 116 5.30 -2.45 -5.01
N HIS A 117 4.14 -2.78 -5.55
CA HIS A 117 3.55 -2.04 -6.67
C HIS A 117 3.14 -0.61 -6.27
N TYR A 118 2.54 -0.44 -5.09
CA TYR A 118 2.19 0.89 -4.57
C TYR A 118 3.44 1.72 -4.32
N TYR A 119 4.47 1.11 -3.74
CA TYR A 119 5.76 1.78 -3.50
C TYR A 119 6.42 2.24 -4.81
N PHE A 120 6.47 1.36 -5.81
CA PHE A 120 6.99 1.69 -7.13
C PHE A 120 6.23 2.85 -7.77
N PHE A 121 4.91 2.77 -7.79
CA PHE A 121 4.06 3.78 -8.43
C PHE A 121 4.19 5.16 -7.76
N ILE A 122 4.20 5.21 -6.42
CA ILE A 122 4.41 6.47 -5.70
C ILE A 122 5.80 7.06 -5.94
N THR A 123 6.82 6.22 -6.07
CA THR A 123 8.17 6.69 -6.41
C THR A 123 8.22 7.31 -7.81
N GLN A 124 7.43 6.80 -8.76
CA GLN A 124 7.31 7.43 -10.07
C GLN A 124 6.48 8.72 -10.04
N ILE A 125 5.46 8.82 -9.20
CA ILE A 125 4.74 10.10 -9.02
C ILE A 125 5.68 11.16 -8.43
N ASP A 126 6.51 10.78 -7.46
CA ASP A 126 7.49 11.66 -6.81
C ASP A 126 8.51 12.22 -7.82
N SER A 127 9.05 11.36 -8.69
CA SER A 127 9.99 11.78 -9.74
C SER A 127 9.34 12.72 -10.75
N LEU A 128 8.10 12.43 -11.17
CA LEU A 128 7.32 13.31 -12.06
C LEU A 128 7.00 14.66 -11.41
N LEU A 129 6.70 14.68 -10.10
CA LEU A 129 6.46 15.90 -9.35
C LEU A 129 7.73 16.77 -9.27
N SER A 130 8.88 16.17 -8.98
CA SER A 130 10.17 16.87 -8.98
C SER A 130 10.45 17.51 -10.34
N LEU A 131 10.26 16.76 -11.42
CA LEU A 131 10.43 17.27 -12.78
C LEU A 131 9.49 18.44 -13.09
N LYS A 132 8.21 18.34 -12.70
CA LYS A 132 7.23 19.44 -12.90
C LYS A 132 7.65 20.70 -12.13
N ASN A 133 8.14 20.55 -10.90
CA ASN A 133 8.62 21.68 -10.10
C ASN A 133 9.84 22.36 -10.74
N GLU A 134 10.79 21.59 -11.28
CA GLU A 134 11.93 22.13 -12.02
C GLU A 134 11.48 22.91 -13.26
N ILE A 135 10.55 22.36 -14.06
CA ILE A 135 10.00 23.04 -15.24
C ILE A 135 9.37 24.38 -14.84
N VAL A 136 8.53 24.39 -13.79
CA VAL A 136 7.90 25.62 -13.30
C VAL A 136 8.96 26.65 -12.86
N SER A 137 10.03 26.21 -12.21
CA SER A 137 11.12 27.11 -11.79
C SER A 137 11.82 27.76 -13.00
N ILE A 138 12.04 27.00 -14.08
CA ILE A 138 12.69 27.48 -15.30
C ILE A 138 11.77 28.44 -16.04
N THR A 139 10.49 28.11 -16.20
CA THR A 139 9.49 28.98 -16.84
C THR A 139 9.35 30.31 -16.08
N ASN A 140 9.34 30.27 -14.74
CA ASN A 140 9.32 31.50 -13.95
C ASN A 140 10.57 32.36 -14.19
N ARG A 141 11.76 31.73 -14.24
CA ARG A 141 13.01 32.45 -14.54
C ARG A 141 12.99 33.07 -15.94
N GLU A 142 12.48 32.36 -16.93
CA GLU A 142 12.30 32.87 -18.30
C GLU A 142 11.38 34.09 -18.32
N GLN A 143 10.23 34.04 -17.65
CA GLN A 143 9.31 35.17 -17.54
C GLN A 143 9.94 36.38 -16.85
N HIS A 144 10.75 36.17 -15.80
CA HIS A 144 11.49 37.24 -15.15
C HIS A 144 12.51 37.88 -16.11
N ILE A 145 13.29 37.08 -16.84
CA ILE A 145 14.25 37.59 -17.83
C ILE A 145 13.55 38.37 -18.94
N LEU A 146 12.42 37.87 -19.46
CA LEU A 146 11.63 38.56 -20.47
C LEU A 146 11.08 39.89 -19.96
N LYS A 147 10.65 39.93 -18.69
CA LYS A 147 10.19 41.16 -18.05
C LYS A 147 11.34 42.18 -17.92
N ASP A 148 12.50 41.75 -17.45
CA ASP A 148 13.69 42.60 -17.30
C ASP A 148 14.17 43.13 -18.66
N LEU A 149 14.15 42.28 -19.69
CA LEU A 149 14.48 42.66 -21.06
C LEU A 149 13.50 43.72 -21.58
N ASN A 150 12.20 43.52 -21.37
CA ASN A 150 11.17 44.47 -21.80
C ASN A 150 11.27 45.80 -21.02
N GLU A 151 11.64 45.76 -19.74
CA GLU A 151 11.91 46.95 -18.95
C GLU A 151 13.15 47.69 -19.48
N CYS A 152 14.21 46.97 -19.84
CA CYS A 152 15.41 47.54 -20.43
C CYS A 152 15.13 48.21 -21.79
N ILE A 153 14.38 47.53 -22.68
CA ILE A 153 13.94 48.09 -23.96
C ILE A 153 13.13 49.36 -23.72
N ASN A 154 12.14 49.33 -22.84
CA ASN A 154 11.32 50.50 -22.53
C ASN A 154 12.14 51.67 -21.97
N ARG A 155 13.17 51.40 -21.16
CA ARG A 155 14.10 52.44 -20.65
C ARG A 155 14.93 53.02 -21.78
N ILE A 156 15.48 52.20 -22.67
CA ILE A 156 16.25 52.66 -23.84
C ILE A 156 15.38 53.50 -24.77
N THR A 157 14.15 53.05 -25.08
CA THR A 157 13.23 53.81 -25.93
C THR A 157 12.87 55.16 -25.33
N LYS A 158 12.68 55.25 -24.00
CA LYS A 158 12.46 56.53 -23.32
C LYS A 158 13.68 57.46 -23.43
N ILE A 159 14.88 56.94 -23.20
CA ILE A 159 16.12 57.71 -23.32
C ILE A 159 16.30 58.22 -24.75
N ASP A 160 16.04 57.39 -25.76
CA ASP A 160 16.12 57.78 -27.17
C ASP A 160 15.08 58.85 -27.55
N GLN A 161 13.85 58.74 -27.03
CA GLN A 161 12.81 59.75 -27.16
C GLN A 161 13.14 61.08 -26.47
N GLU A 162 13.90 61.04 -25.37
CA GLU A 162 14.37 62.24 -24.67
C GLU A 162 15.58 62.89 -25.39
N LEU A 163 16.52 62.09 -25.88
CA LEU A 163 17.68 62.57 -26.64
C LEU A 163 17.30 63.15 -28.01
N SER A 164 16.30 62.56 -28.69
CA SER A 164 15.76 63.09 -29.95
C SER A 164 14.97 64.39 -29.78
N LYS A 165 14.60 64.77 -28.55
CA LYS A 165 13.90 66.03 -28.23
C LYS A 165 14.78 67.26 -28.04
N THR A 166 16.08 67.19 -28.41
CA THR A 166 17.10 68.27 -28.59
C THR A 166 18.24 68.31 -27.55
N PRO A 167 19.48 68.47 -28.06
CA PRO A 167 20.40 69.48 -27.56
C PRO A 167 20.89 70.38 -28.70
N SER A 168 19.96 71.09 -29.36
CA SER A 168 20.27 72.28 -30.17
C SER A 168 19.81 73.54 -29.43
N LEU A 169 20.06 73.63 -28.13
CA LEU A 169 20.08 74.91 -27.43
C LEU A 169 21.52 75.38 -27.42
N GLY A 170 21.77 76.34 -28.32
CA GLY A 170 23.09 76.84 -28.66
C GLY A 170 23.90 77.31 -27.46
N PHE A 171 25.20 77.05 -27.55
CA PHE A 171 26.21 77.85 -26.88
C PHE A 171 26.08 79.31 -27.36
N GLN A 172 25.25 80.11 -26.70
CA GLN A 172 25.41 81.56 -26.74
C GLN A 172 26.50 81.95 -25.75
N SER A 173 27.71 82.04 -26.31
CA SER A 173 28.84 82.78 -25.77
C SER A 173 28.38 84.16 -25.32
N ARG A 174 28.61 84.50 -24.05
CA ARG A 174 28.56 85.88 -23.54
C ARG A 174 29.95 86.26 -23.06
#